data_AF-A0A7Z1TEB4-F1
#
_entry.id   AF-A0A7Z1TEB4-F1
#
_cell.length_a   1.000
_cell.length_b   1.000
_cell.length_c   1.000
_cell.angle_alpha   90.00
_cell.angle_beta   90.00
_cell.angle_gamma   90.00
#
_symmetry.space_group_name_H-M   'P 1'
#
loop_
_entity.id
_entity.type
_entity.pdbx_description
1 polymer ?
#
loop_
_entity_poly.entity_id
_entity_poly.type
_entity_poly.pdbx_seq_one_letter_code
_entity_poly.pdbx_strand_id
1 'polypeptide(L)'
;MCRSSQSDSSVRYLLVAEFRQYCRILRCLNDMFSGCVDDNERRAWQTAVSEALQKAQRTRCRRAKPEDKKHFEAACKCLRRIIQQ
;
A
#
# COMPACT_ATOMS: atom_id res chain seq x y z
N MET A 1 -8.24 -29.93 -17.50
CA MET A 1 -8.48 -28.88 -16.48
C MET A 1 -7.17 -28.61 -15.75
N CYS A 2 -6.36 -27.66 -16.23
CA CYS A 2 -5.14 -27.26 -15.54
C CYS A 2 -5.48 -26.09 -14.62
N ARG A 3 -5.59 -26.37 -13.32
CA ARG A 3 -5.63 -25.33 -12.28
C ARG A 3 -4.25 -24.69 -12.23
N SER A 4 -4.09 -23.55 -12.91
CA SER A 4 -2.90 -22.72 -12.74
C SER A 4 -2.96 -22.12 -11.34
N SER A 5 -2.17 -22.67 -10.44
CA SER A 5 -1.83 -22.07 -9.14
C SER A 5 -1.24 -20.69 -9.37
N GLN A 6 -2.06 -19.64 -9.30
CA GLN A 6 -1.59 -18.25 -9.28
C GLN A 6 -1.03 -17.94 -7.89
N SER A 7 0.16 -18.46 -7.59
CA SER A 7 1.07 -17.79 -6.69
C SER A 7 1.73 -16.64 -7.45
N ASP A 8 1.02 -15.53 -7.64
CA ASP A 8 1.59 -14.32 -8.23
C ASP A 8 2.49 -13.61 -7.18
N SER A 9 3.58 -14.28 -6.83
CA SER A 9 4.59 -13.90 -5.85
C SER A 9 5.67 -13.00 -6.46
N SER A 10 5.45 -12.44 -7.64
CA SER A 10 6.46 -11.65 -8.34
C SER A 10 6.70 -10.31 -7.62
N VAL A 11 7.95 -10.06 -7.23
CA VAL A 11 8.38 -8.77 -6.68
C VAL A 11 8.33 -7.74 -7.79
N ARG A 12 7.55 -6.68 -7.61
CA ARG A 12 7.44 -5.57 -8.57
C ARG A 12 8.51 -4.51 -8.27
N TYR A 13 9.39 -4.30 -9.24
CA TYR A 13 10.37 -3.21 -9.19
C TYR A 13 9.78 -1.95 -9.83
N LEU A 14 9.89 -0.83 -9.11
CA LEU A 14 9.44 0.48 -9.58
C LEU A 14 10.63 1.41 -9.86
N LEU A 15 10.46 2.29 -10.83
CA LEU A 15 11.32 3.46 -11.00
C LEU A 15 11.17 4.40 -9.80
N VAL A 16 12.16 5.26 -9.56
CA VAL A 16 12.15 6.17 -8.39
C VAL A 16 10.92 7.10 -8.40
N ALA A 17 10.55 7.61 -9.57
CA ALA A 17 9.37 8.47 -9.72
C ALA A 17 8.07 7.71 -9.38
N GLU A 18 7.91 6.49 -9.89
CA GLU A 18 6.76 5.63 -9.60
C GLU A 18 6.71 5.24 -8.13
N PHE A 19 7.86 4.95 -7.52
CA PHE A 19 7.96 4.61 -6.10
C PHE A 19 7.53 5.77 -5.21
N ARG A 20 7.97 7.00 -5.53
CA ARG A 20 7.53 8.22 -4.83
C ARG A 20 6.05 8.49 -5.01
N GLN A 21 5.55 8.31 -6.23
CA GLN A 21 4.12 8.45 -6.49
C GLN A 21 3.33 7.40 -5.70
N TYR A 22 3.83 6.17 -5.63
CA TYR A 22 3.22 5.12 -4.82
C TYR A 22 3.19 5.49 -3.33
N CYS A 23 4.26 6.07 -2.79
CA CYS A 23 4.28 6.58 -1.42
C CYS A 23 3.19 7.66 -1.18
N ARG A 24 2.97 8.54 -2.15
CA ARG A 24 1.89 9.56 -2.08
C ARG A 24 0.51 8.90 -2.05
N ILE A 25 0.29 7.89 -2.90
CA ILE A 25 -0.97 7.13 -2.92
C ILE A 25 -1.22 6.48 -1.56
N LEU A 26 -0.21 5.82 -0.96
CA LEU A 26 -0.36 5.20 0.36
C LEU A 26 -0.72 6.24 1.45
N ARG A 27 -0.17 7.45 1.37
CA ARG A 27 -0.56 8.56 2.25
C ARG A 27 -2.01 9.00 2.02
N CYS A 28 -2.42 9.19 0.76
CA CYS A 28 -3.78 9.58 0.44
C CYS A 28 -4.80 8.58 0.99
N LEU A 29 -4.53 7.27 0.94
CA LEU A 29 -5.41 6.26 1.53
C LEU A 29 -5.63 6.47 3.03
N ASN A 30 -4.58 6.86 3.77
CA ASN A 30 -4.70 7.19 5.19
C ASN A 30 -5.57 8.45 5.41
N ASP A 31 -5.37 9.47 4.58
CA ASP A 31 -6.12 10.72 4.66
C ASP A 31 -7.61 10.49 4.35
N MET A 32 -7.92 9.69 3.32
CA MET A 32 -9.29 9.32 2.96
C MET A 32 -9.98 8.51 4.06
N PHE A 33 -9.28 7.53 4.66
CA PHE A 33 -9.83 6.76 5.77
C PHE A 33 -10.17 7.65 6.98
N SER A 34 -9.32 8.64 7.28
CA SER A 34 -9.53 9.56 8.41
C SER A 34 -10.76 10.47 8.22
N GLY A 35 -11.19 10.68 6.97
CA GLY A 35 -12.34 11.49 6.62
C GLY A 35 -13.67 10.72 6.50
N CYS A 36 -13.68 9.41 6.74
CA CYS A 36 -14.90 8.60 6.64
C CYS A 36 -15.94 8.99 7.67
N VAL A 37 -17.20 9.11 7.25
CA VAL A 37 -18.32 9.51 8.12
C VAL A 37 -19.18 8.33 8.56
N ASP A 38 -19.12 7.20 7.84
CA ASP A 38 -19.88 6.00 8.16
C ASP A 38 -19.04 4.71 8.15
N ASP A 39 -19.61 3.64 8.71
CA ASP A 39 -18.93 2.36 8.87
C ASP A 39 -18.82 1.55 7.57
N ASN A 40 -19.67 1.82 6.57
CA ASN A 40 -19.58 1.16 5.27
C ASN A 40 -18.42 1.72 4.46
N GLU A 41 -18.26 3.04 4.44
CA GLU A 41 -17.10 3.75 3.89
C GLU A 41 -15.83 3.28 4.58
N ARG A 42 -15.80 3.25 5.93
CA ARG A 42 -14.63 2.74 6.67
C ARG A 42 -14.23 1.34 6.23
N ARG A 43 -15.19 0.41 6.10
CA ARG A 43 -14.92 -0.97 5.64
C ARG A 43 -14.38 -0.99 4.22
N ALA A 44 -14.97 -0.22 3.30
CA ALA A 44 -14.49 -0.13 1.92
C ALA A 44 -13.04 0.37 1.86
N TRP A 45 -12.70 1.38 2.68
CA TRP A 45 -11.34 1.88 2.79
C TRP A 45 -10.40 0.90 3.49
N GLN A 46 -10.84 0.16 4.51
CA GLN A 46 -10.04 -0.92 5.11
C GLN A 46 -9.68 -2.01 4.09
N THR A 47 -10.60 -2.37 3.20
CA THR A 47 -10.32 -3.29 2.08
C THR A 47 -9.28 -2.69 1.13
N ALA A 48 -9.47 -1.45 0.68
CA ALA A 48 -8.51 -0.77 -0.21
C ALA A 48 -7.11 -0.64 0.42
N VAL A 49 -7.05 -0.35 1.72
CA VAL A 49 -5.80 -0.29 2.50
C VAL A 49 -5.14 -1.67 2.59
N SER A 50 -5.93 -2.73 2.79
CA SER A 50 -5.43 -4.11 2.83
C SER A 50 -4.79 -4.52 1.50
N GLU A 51 -5.46 -4.24 0.39
CA GLU A 51 -4.94 -4.50 -0.96
C GLU A 51 -3.65 -3.69 -1.23
N ALA A 52 -3.64 -2.41 -0.85
CA ALA A 52 -2.47 -1.55 -1.00
C ALA A 52 -1.28 -2.06 -0.18
N LEU A 53 -1.50 -2.56 1.03
CA LEU A 53 -0.44 -3.15 1.85
C LEU A 53 0.09 -4.47 1.27
N GLN A 54 -0.78 -5.34 0.75
CA GLN A 54 -0.35 -6.55 0.05
C GLN A 54 0.53 -6.22 -1.17
N LYS A 55 0.12 -5.22 -1.96
CA LYS A 55 0.91 -4.72 -3.09
C LYS A 55 2.23 -4.07 -2.62
N ALA A 56 2.21 -3.35 -1.51
CA ALA A 56 3.39 -2.73 -0.92
C ALA A 56 4.43 -3.76 -0.47
N GLN A 57 4.00 -4.89 0.11
CA GLN A 57 4.91 -5.97 0.52
C GLN A 57 5.76 -6.49 -0.65
N ARG A 58 5.18 -6.53 -1.86
CA ARG A 58 5.82 -7.00 -3.09
C ARG A 58 6.49 -5.87 -3.89
N THR A 59 6.41 -4.62 -3.43
CA THR A 59 6.99 -3.47 -4.13
C THR A 59 8.42 -3.21 -3.64
N ARG A 60 9.33 -2.99 -4.60
CA ARG A 60 10.73 -2.63 -4.34
C ARG A 60 11.18 -1.51 -5.28
N CYS A 61 12.13 -0.70 -4.83
CA CYS A 61 12.82 0.26 -5.70
C CYS A 61 14.31 0.24 -5.37
N ARG A 62 15.14 -0.19 -6.35
CA ARG A 62 16.59 -0.35 -6.14
C ARG A 62 17.31 0.98 -5.90
N ARG A 63 16.87 2.03 -6.61
CA ARG A 63 17.50 3.36 -6.60
C ARG A 63 16.78 4.38 -5.70
N ALA A 64 15.81 3.94 -4.88
CA ALA A 64 15.15 4.81 -3.92
C ALA A 64 16.16 5.29 -2.86
N LYS A 65 16.14 6.59 -2.57
CA LYS A 65 16.96 7.18 -1.51
C LYS A 65 16.51 6.64 -0.14
N PRO A 66 17.38 6.69 0.89
CA PRO A 66 16.98 6.33 2.25
C PRO A 66 15.73 7.09 2.73
N GLU A 67 15.60 8.37 2.38
CA GLU A 67 14.41 9.19 2.68
C GLU A 67 13.14 8.59 2.04
N ASP A 68 13.20 8.21 0.76
CA ASP A 68 12.07 7.62 0.04
C ASP A 68 11.62 6.32 0.73
N LYS A 69 12.56 5.48 1.17
CA LYS A 69 12.28 4.23 1.90
C LYS A 69 11.66 4.50 3.27
N LYS A 70 12.16 5.50 4.01
CA LYS A 70 11.59 5.92 5.29
C LYS A 70 10.15 6.40 5.15
N HIS A 71 9.86 7.19 4.10
CA HIS A 71 8.51 7.64 3.81
C HIS A 71 7.58 6.48 3.46
N PHE A 72 8.06 5.53 2.65
CA PHE A 72 7.32 4.32 2.31
C PHE A 72 6.96 3.48 3.54
N GLU A 73 7.94 3.22 4.41
CA GLU A 73 7.73 2.47 5.64
C GLU A 73 6.79 3.18 6.62
N ALA A 74 6.92 4.50 6.77
CA ALA A 74 6.03 5.30 7.58
C ALA A 74 4.58 5.24 7.06
N ALA A 75 4.38 5.38 5.75
CA ALA A 75 3.06 5.26 5.14
C ALA A 75 2.46 3.85 5.37
N CYS A 76 3.24 2.79 5.15
CA CYS A 76 2.81 1.42 5.43
C CYS A 76 2.45 1.21 6.91
N LYS A 77 3.18 1.83 7.85
CA LYS A 77 2.89 1.74 9.28
C LYS A 77 1.56 2.42 9.64
N CYS A 78 1.28 3.59 9.08
CA CYS A 78 -0.01 4.26 9.26
C CYS A 78 -1.15 3.39 8.75
N LEU A 79 -1.02 2.86 7.54
CA LEU A 79 -2.01 1.97 6.94
C LEU A 79 -2.26 0.68 7.72
N ARG A 80 -1.24 0.09 8.34
CA ARG A 80 -1.44 -1.10 9.19
C ARG A 80 -2.29 -0.80 10.43
N ARG A 81 -2.22 0.42 10.97
CA ARG A 81 -3.04 0.82 12.12
C ARG A 81 -4.52 0.87 11.75
N ILE A 82 -4.86 1.24 10.52
CA ILE A 82 -6.24 1.30 10.02
C ILE A 82 -6.91 -0.09 10.04
N ILE A 83 -6.16 -1.14 9.71
CA ILE A 83 -6.68 -2.52 9.70
C ILE A 83 -6.81 -3.09 11.13
N GLN A 84 -6.10 -2.51 12.08
CA GLN A 84 -6.10 -2.95 13.49
C GLN A 84 -7.15 -2.21 14.34
N GLN A 85 -7.89 -1.27 13.76
CA GLN A 85 -8.99 -0.53 14.38
C GLN A 85 -10.33 -1.21 14.06
#